data_AF-A0A2I0VVX5-F1
#
_entry.id   AF-A0A2I0VVX5-F1
#
_cell.length_a   1.000
_cell.length_b   1.000
_cell.length_c   1.000
_cell.angle_alpha   90.00
_cell.angle_beta   90.00
_cell.angle_gamma   90.00
#
_symmetry.space_group_name_H-M   'P 1'
#
loop_
_entity.id
_entity.type
_entity.pdbx_description
1 polymer ?
#
loop_
_entity_poly.entity_id
_entity_poly.type
_entity_poly.pdbx_seq_one_letter_code
_entity_poly.pdbx_strand_id
1 'polypeptide(L)'
;MFLHDLKEKESSSINIEDMSLDSCSALLGYIYCSINQEDFWKHRLSLLGAANKYDITTLNDCCEESLLEDLNASNVLERLQAAWLYQLNKLKKGV
;
A
#
# COMPACT_ATOMS: atom_id res chain seq x y z
N MET A 1 -14.27 6.59 8.44
CA MET A 1 -13.53 7.19 9.56
C MET A 1 -14.11 8.55 9.96
N PHE A 2 -13.90 9.63 9.20
CA PHE A 2 -14.42 10.98 9.55
C PHE A 2 -15.93 11.18 9.38
N LEU A 3 -16.61 10.30 8.64
CA LEU A 3 -18.06 10.39 8.38
C LEU A 3 -18.92 9.80 9.51
N HIS A 4 -18.32 9.10 10.46
CA HIS A 4 -19.02 8.45 11.58
C HIS A 4 -18.65 9.13 12.90
N ASP A 5 -19.51 8.98 13.91
CA ASP A 5 -19.31 9.54 15.25
C ASP A 5 -18.27 8.74 16.04
N LEU A 6 -17.02 8.83 15.58
CA LEU A 6 -15.83 8.26 16.18
C LEU A 6 -14.92 9.38 16.70
N LYS A 7 -13.96 9.03 17.57
CA LYS A 7 -13.01 9.98 18.16
C LYS A 7 -12.30 10.83 17.11
N GLU A 8 -12.01 10.25 15.95
CA GLU A 8 -11.24 10.89 14.88
C GLU A 8 -12.05 11.98 14.16
N LYS A 9 -13.39 11.92 14.20
CA LYS A 9 -14.26 13.02 13.76
C LYS A 9 -14.19 14.19 14.73
N GLU A 10 -14.18 13.94 16.04
CA GLU A 10 -14.09 14.99 17.06
C GLU A 10 -12.70 15.62 17.12
N SER A 11 -11.63 14.82 17.05
CA SER A 11 -10.26 15.30 17.15
C SER A 11 -9.70 15.85 15.85
N SER A 12 -10.38 15.61 14.71
CA SER A 12 -9.88 15.90 13.36
C SER A 12 -8.47 15.35 13.11
N SER A 13 -8.14 14.23 13.75
CA SER A 13 -6.81 13.63 13.72
C SER A 13 -6.88 12.12 13.71
N ILE A 14 -5.94 11.50 13.01
CA ILE A 14 -5.78 10.05 12.91
C ILE A 14 -4.39 9.71 13.41
N ASN A 15 -4.30 8.71 14.28
CA ASN A 15 -3.04 8.12 14.68
C ASN A 15 -2.74 6.89 13.81
N ILE A 16 -1.61 6.88 13.12
CA ILE A 16 -1.20 5.78 12.23
C ILE A 16 0.05 5.12 12.82
N GLU A 17 -0.12 3.96 13.47
CA GLU A 17 0.96 3.25 14.17
C GLU A 17 1.59 2.13 13.33
N ASP A 18 0.91 1.70 12.28
CA ASP A 18 1.25 0.55 11.44
C ASP A 18 2.15 0.90 10.24
N MET A 19 2.69 2.11 10.19
CA MET A 19 3.66 2.52 9.18
C MET A 19 4.69 3.51 9.73
N SER A 20 5.87 3.53 9.10
CA SER A 20 6.87 4.56 9.37
C SER A 20 6.45 5.92 8.84
N LEU A 21 7.05 6.99 9.38
CA LEU A 21 6.83 8.36 8.91
C LEU A 21 7.09 8.48 7.40
N ASP A 22 8.21 7.94 6.92
CA ASP A 22 8.56 7.96 5.49
C ASP A 22 7.52 7.26 4.61
N SER A 23 7.01 6.10 5.06
CA SER A 23 5.98 5.37 4.32
C SER A 23 4.65 6.12 4.30
N CYS A 24 4.31 6.80 5.42
CA CYS A 24 3.14 7.66 5.50
C CYS A 24 3.27 8.89 4.60
N SER A 25 4.46 9.49 4.53
CA SER A 25 4.75 10.60 3.62
C SER A 25 4.63 10.15 2.16
N ALA A 26 5.12 8.97 1.82
CA ALA A 26 4.93 8.38 0.48
C ALA A 26 3.45 8.14 0.17
N LEU A 27 2.66 7.62 1.12
CA LEU A 27 1.21 7.41 0.93
C LEU A 27 0.49 8.72 0.62
N LEU A 28 0.76 9.77 1.40
CA LEU A 28 0.21 11.10 1.14
C LEU A 28 0.69 11.64 -0.20
N GLY A 29 1.96 11.42 -0.54
CA GLY A 29 2.51 11.75 -1.85
C GLY A 29 1.76 11.08 -2.99
N TYR A 30 1.37 9.81 -2.83
CA TYR A 30 0.54 9.11 -3.82
C TYR A 30 -0.85 9.74 -3.94
N ILE A 31 -1.54 9.96 -2.81
CA ILE A 31 -2.90 10.53 -2.77
C ILE A 31 -2.95 11.93 -3.40
N TYR A 32 -1.91 12.74 -3.16
CA TYR A 32 -1.80 14.10 -3.67
C TYR A 32 -0.95 14.21 -4.94
N CYS A 33 -0.65 13.09 -5.61
CA CYS A 33 0.08 13.02 -6.88
C CYS A 33 1.46 13.72 -6.87
N SER A 34 2.17 13.69 -5.75
CA SER A 34 3.52 14.24 -5.57
C SER A 34 4.60 13.20 -5.29
N ILE A 35 4.24 11.91 -5.25
CA ILE A 35 5.19 10.81 -5.09
C ILE A 35 6.06 10.63 -6.35
N ASN A 36 7.36 10.37 -6.15
CA ASN A 36 8.28 9.97 -7.22
C ASN A 36 8.43 8.44 -7.25
N GLN A 37 9.00 7.93 -8.35
CA GLN A 37 9.12 6.48 -8.57
C GLN A 37 10.05 5.79 -7.55
N GLU A 38 11.11 6.46 -7.10
CA GLU A 38 12.08 5.91 -6.14
C GLU A 38 11.42 5.69 -4.77
N ASP A 39 10.70 6.70 -4.26
CA ASP A 39 9.94 6.62 -3.02
C ASP A 39 8.83 5.57 -3.12
N PHE A 40 8.15 5.48 -4.26
CA PHE A 40 7.16 4.44 -4.49
C PHE A 40 7.78 3.04 -4.39
N TRP A 41 8.89 2.77 -5.07
CA TRP A 41 9.56 1.46 -5.02
C TRP A 41 10.09 1.13 -3.63
N LYS A 42 10.68 2.12 -2.94
CA LYS A 42 11.20 1.97 -1.59
C LYS A 42 10.10 1.60 -0.59
N HIS A 43 8.91 2.17 -0.74
CA HIS A 43 7.80 2.01 0.21
C HIS A 43 6.67 1.09 -0.27
N ARG A 44 6.77 0.46 -1.46
CA ARG A 44 5.69 -0.31 -2.10
C ARG A 44 4.98 -1.35 -1.23
N LEU A 45 5.70 -2.06 -0.35
CA LEU A 45 5.07 -3.06 0.53
C LEU A 45 4.27 -2.40 1.66
N SER A 46 4.79 -1.31 2.24
CA SER A 46 4.05 -0.50 3.21
C SER A 46 2.85 0.19 2.57
N LEU A 47 3.02 0.70 1.34
CA LEU A 47 1.95 1.32 0.55
C LEU A 47 0.86 0.30 0.19
N LEU A 48 1.22 -0.94 -0.14
CA LEU A 48 0.28 -2.02 -0.38
C LEU A 48 -0.55 -2.33 0.88
N GLY A 49 0.09 -2.42 2.05
CA GLY A 49 -0.63 -2.61 3.31
C GLY A 49 -1.60 -1.45 3.62
N ALA A 50 -1.15 -0.21 3.39
CA ALA A 50 -1.98 0.98 3.54
C ALA A 50 -3.14 1.00 2.53
N ALA A 51 -2.89 0.64 1.28
CA ALA A 51 -3.89 0.60 0.22
C ALA A 51 -4.99 -0.42 0.53
N ASN A 52 -4.62 -1.60 1.05
CA ASN A 52 -5.58 -2.57 1.53
C ASN A 52 -6.37 -2.07 2.75
N LYS A 53 -5.69 -1.45 3.74
CA LYS A 53 -6.33 -0.94 4.96
C LYS A 53 -7.32 0.21 4.70
N TYR A 54 -6.96 1.14 3.83
CA TYR A 54 -7.74 2.34 3.52
C TYR A 54 -8.58 2.19 2.24
N ASP A 55 -8.64 1.00 1.66
CA ASP A 55 -9.40 0.66 0.45
C ASP A 55 -9.09 1.58 -0.75
N ILE A 56 -7.79 1.81 -0.99
CA ILE A 56 -7.30 2.61 -2.11
C ILE A 56 -6.98 1.67 -3.27
N THR A 57 -8.01 1.30 -4.05
CA THR A 57 -7.91 0.30 -5.12
C THR A 57 -6.86 0.62 -6.17
N THR A 58 -6.75 1.89 -6.59
CA THR A 58 -5.74 2.30 -7.59
C THR A 58 -4.31 2.10 -7.09
N LEU A 59 -4.05 2.31 -5.80
CA LEU A 59 -2.73 2.08 -5.21
C LEU A 59 -2.43 0.59 -5.10
N ASN A 60 -3.44 -0.22 -4.74
CA ASN A 60 -3.32 -1.68 -4.73
C ASN A 60 -2.93 -2.21 -6.11
N ASP A 61 -3.62 -1.78 -7.17
CA ASP A 61 -3.34 -2.20 -8.55
C ASP A 61 -1.92 -1.79 -8.99
N CYS A 62 -1.51 -0.55 -8.72
CA CYS A 62 -0.15 -0.08 -9.02
C CYS A 62 0.93 -0.86 -8.26
N CYS A 63 0.69 -1.15 -6.98
CA CYS A 63 1.60 -1.98 -6.20
C CYS A 63 1.66 -3.39 -6.80
N GLU A 64 0.52 -4.02 -7.08
CA GLU A 64 0.44 -5.36 -7.66
C GLU A 64 1.23 -5.48 -8.98
N GLU A 65 1.06 -4.51 -9.89
CA GLU A 65 1.79 -4.47 -11.16
C GLU A 65 3.30 -4.30 -10.94
N SER A 66 3.71 -3.38 -10.06
CA SER A 66 5.12 -3.21 -9.72
C SER A 66 5.75 -4.46 -9.07
N LEU A 67 4.98 -5.19 -8.26
CA LEU A 67 5.43 -6.44 -7.63
C LEU A 67 5.56 -7.59 -8.65
N LEU A 68 4.75 -7.57 -9.71
CA LEU A 68 4.81 -8.53 -10.81
C LEU A 68 6.02 -8.25 -11.73
N GLU A 69 6.29 -6.99 -12.03
CA GLU A 69 7.39 -6.57 -12.91
C GLU A 69 8.79 -6.98 -12.39
N ASP A 70 8.98 -7.02 -11.07
CA ASP A 70 10.26 -7.37 -10.44
C ASP A 70 10.32 -8.79 -9.86
N LEU A 71 9.31 -9.62 -10.17
CA LEU A 71 9.21 -10.98 -9.67
C LEU A 71 10.37 -11.85 -10.18
N ASN A 72 11.06 -12.51 -9.26
CA ASN A 72 12.18 -13.39 -9.56
C ASN A 72 12.32 -14.50 -8.50
N ALA A 73 13.26 -15.42 -8.73
CA ALA A 73 13.45 -16.59 -7.85
C ALA A 73 13.82 -16.25 -6.40
N SER A 74 14.39 -15.08 -6.12
CA SER A 74 14.78 -14.70 -4.75
C SER A 74 13.65 -14.05 -3.96
N ASN A 75 12.66 -13.42 -4.62
CA ASN A 75 11.56 -12.73 -3.94
C ASN A 75 10.18 -13.40 -4.10
N VAL A 76 10.08 -14.46 -4.92
CA VAL A 76 8.80 -15.12 -5.25
C VAL A 76 8.01 -15.60 -4.03
N LEU A 77 8.68 -16.09 -2.98
CA LEU A 77 8.00 -16.58 -1.78
C LEU A 77 7.33 -15.44 -0.99
N GLU A 78 8.08 -14.35 -0.78
CA GLU A 78 7.58 -13.15 -0.10
C GLU A 78 6.43 -12.50 -0.89
N ARG A 79 6.57 -12.47 -2.22
CA ARG A 79 5.54 -11.95 -3.15
C ARG A 79 4.26 -12.78 -3.11
N LEU A 80 4.39 -14.11 -3.11
CA LEU A 80 3.25 -15.01 -3.00
C LEU A 80 2.53 -14.81 -1.66
N GLN A 81 3.28 -14.71 -0.55
CA GLN A 81 2.70 -14.43 0.76
C GLN A 81 1.91 -13.11 0.77
N ALA A 82 2.50 -12.04 0.23
CA ALA A 82 1.81 -10.75 0.12
C ALA A 82 0.54 -10.85 -0.74
N ALA A 83 0.59 -11.60 -1.84
CA ALA A 83 -0.55 -11.78 -2.73
C ALA A 83 -1.74 -12.47 -2.02
N TRP A 84 -1.46 -13.47 -1.17
CA TRP A 84 -2.49 -14.11 -0.36
C TRP A 84 -3.02 -13.19 0.73
N LEU A 85 -2.15 -12.46 1.43
CA LEU A 85 -2.53 -11.57 2.52
C LEU A 85 -3.43 -10.41 2.04
N TYR A 86 -3.07 -9.79 0.91
CA TYR A 86 -3.75 -8.61 0.38
C TYR A 86 -4.70 -8.91 -0.78
N GLN A 87 -4.97 -10.20 -1.05
CA GLN A 87 -5.90 -10.66 -2.10
C GLN A 87 -5.55 -10.17 -3.52
N LEU A 88 -4.26 -10.13 -3.84
CA LEU A 88 -3.73 -9.70 -5.13
C LEU A 88 -3.83 -10.82 -6.17
N ASN A 89 -4.87 -10.77 -7.00
CA ASN A 89 -5.24 -11.85 -7.92
C ASN A 89 -4.28 -12.03 -9.10
N LYS A 90 -3.75 -10.95 -9.67
CA LYS A 90 -2.76 -10.99 -10.76
C LYS A 90 -1.44 -11.54 -10.21
N LEU A 91 -0.96 -11.02 -9.09
CA LEU A 91 0.30 -11.46 -8.46
C LEU A 91 0.23 -12.92 -8.01
N LYS A 92 -0.93 -13.37 -7.51
CA LYS A 92 -1.15 -14.77 -7.13
C LYS A 92 -1.12 -15.73 -8.31
N LYS A 93 -1.59 -15.31 -9.48
CA LYS A 93 -1.59 -16.13 -10.71
C LYS A 93 -0.25 -16.09 -11.43
N GLY A 94 0.51 -15.00 -11.28
CA GLY A 94 1.78 -14.78 -11.97
C GLY A 94 1.63 -14.58 -13.49
N VAL A 95 0.40 -14.31 -13.97
CA VAL A 95 0.02 -14.14 -15.39
C VAL A 95 -1.06 -13.06 -15.49
#